data_AF-A0A7X3X2C9-F1
#
_entry.id   AF-A0A7X3X2C9-F1
#
_cell.length_a   1.000
_cell.length_b   1.000
_cell.length_c   1.000
_cell.angle_alpha   90.00
_cell.angle_beta   90.00
_cell.angle_gamma   90.00
#
_symmetry.space_group_name_H-M   'P 1'
#
loop_
_entity.id
_entity.type
_entity.pdbx_description
1 polymer ?
#
loop_
_entity_poly.entity_id
_entity_poly.type
_entity_poly.pdbx_seq_one_letter_code
_entity_poly.pdbx_strand_id
1 'polypeptide(L)'
;MSDDLFELGERIAQLAASINIATLDMLTLVAEFDRREGWADNFTSCAEWLAWRTGRTLAAARENVRVAHAMEELPLTAEVMKSGQLSYTKVRTMTRVATPETEGTLLKYAQSTSAARLEWLVRGWKTLSRDGELAAEEVRHQSRTFSVAIDAD
;
A
#
# COMPACT_ATOMS: atom_id res chain seq x y z
N MET A 1 23.14 -24.69 23.82
CA MET A 1 21.67 -24.74 23.85
C MET A 1 21.04 -23.35 23.74
N SER A 2 21.56 -22.31 24.40
CA SER A 2 21.11 -20.92 24.19
C SER A 2 21.58 -20.31 22.85
N ASP A 3 22.78 -20.67 22.39
CA ASP A 3 23.36 -20.13 21.14
C ASP A 3 22.61 -20.62 19.89
N ASP A 4 22.27 -21.92 19.84
CA ASP A 4 21.54 -22.53 18.72
C ASP A 4 20.14 -21.91 18.51
N LEU A 5 19.41 -21.61 19.60
CA LEU A 5 18.11 -20.94 19.49
C LEU A 5 18.24 -19.48 19.01
N PHE A 6 19.31 -18.79 19.41
CA PHE A 6 19.60 -17.45 18.95
C PHE A 6 19.95 -17.45 17.45
N GLU A 7 20.86 -18.33 17.02
CA GLU A 7 21.21 -18.52 15.61
C GLU A 7 20.00 -18.89 14.75
N LEU A 8 19.11 -19.76 15.25
CA LEU A 8 17.85 -20.08 14.57
C LEU A 8 16.97 -18.83 14.40
N GLY A 9 16.87 -17.99 15.43
CA GLY A 9 16.16 -16.71 15.38
C GLY A 9 16.72 -15.76 14.32
N GLU A 10 18.04 -15.59 14.28
CA GLU A 10 18.72 -14.76 13.29
C GLU A 10 18.51 -15.29 11.86
N ARG A 11 18.54 -16.62 11.68
CA ARG A 11 18.25 -17.25 10.38
C ARG A 11 16.81 -17.01 9.92
N ILE A 12 15.84 -17.06 10.84
CA ILE A 12 14.45 -16.72 10.54
C ILE A 12 14.35 -15.26 10.09
N ALA A 13 14.98 -14.33 10.81
CA ALA A 13 14.98 -12.91 10.46
C ALA A 13 15.61 -12.65 9.08
N GLN A 14 16.75 -13.28 8.80
CA GLN A 14 17.45 -13.16 7.51
C GLN A 14 16.62 -13.71 6.33
N LEU A 15 15.97 -14.86 6.52
CA LEU A 15 15.08 -15.43 5.51
C LEU A 15 13.86 -14.53 5.27
N ALA A 16 13.26 -14.00 6.34
CA ALA A 16 12.15 -13.06 6.24
C ALA A 16 12.54 -11.79 5.46
N ALA A 17 13.73 -11.23 5.73
CA ALA A 17 14.27 -10.10 4.96
C ALA A 17 14.44 -10.45 3.48
N SER A 18 15.02 -11.62 3.18
CA SER A 18 15.22 -12.09 1.80
C SER A 18 13.89 -12.27 1.05
N ILE A 19 12.85 -12.78 1.72
CA ILE A 19 11.49 -12.88 1.17
C ILE A 19 10.91 -11.50 0.86
N ASN A 20 11.12 -10.51 1.74
CA ASN A 20 10.66 -9.15 1.49
C ASN A 20 11.37 -8.54 0.27
N ILE A 21 12.68 -8.72 0.13
CA ILE A 21 13.44 -8.23 -1.03
C ILE A 21 12.90 -8.87 -2.31
N ALA A 22 12.78 -10.21 -2.36
CA ALA A 22 12.23 -10.91 -3.52
C ALA A 22 10.76 -10.50 -3.81
N THR A 23 10.00 -10.16 -2.76
CA THR A 23 8.64 -9.63 -2.93
C THR A 23 8.66 -8.26 -3.62
N LEU A 24 9.60 -7.37 -3.28
CA LEU A 24 9.76 -6.09 -3.97
C LEU A 24 10.09 -6.30 -5.45
N ASP A 25 11.06 -7.16 -5.75
CA ASP A 25 11.45 -7.47 -7.13
C ASP A 25 10.25 -8.00 -7.94
N MET A 26 9.45 -8.90 -7.36
CA MET A 26 8.22 -9.39 -7.95
C MET A 26 7.20 -8.25 -8.18
N LEU A 27 7.03 -7.33 -7.22
CA LEU A 27 6.11 -6.20 -7.37
C LEU A 27 6.54 -5.26 -8.50
N THR A 28 7.84 -4.98 -8.65
CA THR A 28 8.36 -4.19 -9.78
C THR A 28 8.01 -4.84 -11.12
N LEU A 29 8.19 -6.17 -11.24
CA LEU A 29 7.81 -6.91 -12.43
C LEU A 29 6.29 -6.90 -12.67
N VAL A 30 5.48 -6.99 -11.61
CA VAL A 30 4.01 -6.91 -11.72
C VAL A 30 3.57 -5.55 -12.24
N ALA A 31 4.16 -4.44 -11.76
CA ALA A 31 3.82 -3.11 -12.24
C ALA A 31 4.14 -2.96 -13.74
N GLU A 32 5.34 -3.38 -14.14
CA GLU A 32 5.76 -3.36 -15.55
C GLU A 32 4.88 -4.23 -16.44
N PHE A 33 4.53 -5.44 -15.97
CA PHE A 33 3.66 -6.37 -16.68
C PHE A 33 2.23 -5.83 -16.85
N ASP A 34 1.68 -5.19 -15.81
CA ASP A 34 0.35 -4.58 -15.87
C ASP A 34 0.32 -3.37 -16.81
N ARG A 35 1.34 -2.49 -16.78
CA ARG A 35 1.46 -1.36 -17.72
C ARG A 35 1.55 -1.78 -19.18
N ARG A 36 2.11 -2.97 -19.44
CA ARG A 36 2.21 -3.56 -20.78
C ARG A 36 1.00 -4.40 -21.16
N GLU A 37 -0.02 -4.46 -20.29
CA GLU A 37 -1.23 -5.25 -20.49
C GLU A 37 -0.93 -6.73 -20.81
N GLY A 38 0.15 -7.30 -20.26
CA GLY A 38 0.61 -8.65 -20.62
C GLY A 38 -0.37 -9.78 -20.25
N TRP A 39 -1.44 -9.44 -19.54
CA TRP A 39 -2.54 -10.33 -19.14
C TRP A 39 -3.72 -10.33 -20.13
N ALA A 40 -3.81 -9.34 -21.03
CA ALA A 40 -5.02 -9.05 -21.80
C ALA A 40 -5.45 -10.16 -22.78
N ASP A 41 -4.53 -11.02 -23.21
CA ASP A 41 -4.84 -12.10 -24.15
C ASP A 41 -5.79 -13.16 -23.57
N ASN A 42 -5.77 -13.38 -22.24
CA ASN A 42 -6.47 -14.51 -21.62
C ASN A 42 -7.18 -14.17 -20.30
N PHE A 43 -7.05 -12.95 -19.78
CA PHE A 43 -7.58 -12.56 -18.47
C PHE A 43 -8.24 -11.19 -18.52
N THR A 44 -9.12 -10.91 -17.57
CA THR A 44 -9.84 -9.62 -17.49
C THR A 44 -9.08 -8.55 -16.67
N SER A 45 -8.04 -8.95 -15.93
CA SER A 45 -7.17 -8.04 -15.19
C SER A 45 -5.82 -8.69 -14.84
N CYS A 46 -4.80 -7.87 -14.57
CA CYS A 46 -3.51 -8.36 -14.07
C CYS A 46 -3.66 -9.15 -12.76
N ALA A 47 -4.59 -8.75 -11.89
CA ALA A 47 -4.81 -9.44 -10.63
C ALA A 47 -5.37 -10.86 -10.84
N GLU A 48 -6.23 -11.05 -11.85
CA GLU A 48 -6.75 -12.38 -12.21
C GLU A 48 -5.64 -13.27 -12.76
N TRP A 49 -4.84 -12.75 -13.70
CA TRP A 49 -3.66 -13.44 -14.22
C TRP A 49 -2.69 -13.83 -13.10
N LEU A 50 -2.40 -12.89 -12.19
CA LEU A 50 -1.44 -13.11 -11.09
C LEU A 50 -1.94 -14.17 -10.11
N ALA A 51 -3.24 -14.14 -9.77
CA ALA A 51 -3.87 -15.14 -8.92
C ALA A 51 -3.75 -16.54 -9.52
N TRP A 52 -4.11 -16.69 -10.80
CA TRP A 52 -3.99 -17.95 -11.54
C TRP A 52 -2.53 -18.42 -11.64
N ARG A 53 -1.60 -17.53 -12.00
CA ARG A 53 -0.21 -17.87 -12.28
C ARG A 53 0.58 -18.25 -11.02
N THR A 54 0.26 -17.66 -9.88
CA THR A 54 1.03 -17.79 -8.62
C THR A 54 0.32 -18.59 -7.54
N GLY A 55 -0.87 -19.14 -7.81
CA GLY A 55 -1.64 -19.91 -6.84
C GLY A 55 -2.15 -19.06 -5.66
N ARG A 56 -2.39 -17.77 -5.89
CA ARG A 56 -2.86 -16.82 -4.87
C ARG A 56 -4.36 -16.61 -4.95
N THR A 57 -4.97 -16.20 -3.84
CA THR A 57 -6.34 -15.70 -3.88
C THR A 57 -6.41 -14.40 -4.69
N LEU A 58 -7.54 -14.15 -5.35
CA LEU A 58 -7.75 -12.92 -6.11
C LEU A 58 -7.61 -11.66 -5.22
N ALA A 59 -8.03 -11.74 -3.96
CA ALA A 59 -7.86 -10.63 -3.01
C ALA A 59 -6.38 -10.31 -2.72
N ALA A 60 -5.55 -11.33 -2.54
CA ALA A 60 -4.12 -11.15 -2.34
C ALA A 60 -3.44 -10.59 -3.60
N ALA A 61 -3.81 -11.10 -4.77
CA ALA A 61 -3.29 -10.61 -6.05
C ALA A 61 -3.67 -9.14 -6.32
N ARG A 62 -4.91 -8.73 -6.02
CA ARG A 62 -5.33 -7.32 -6.11
C ARG A 62 -4.51 -6.42 -5.19
N GLU A 63 -4.24 -6.85 -3.96
CA GLU A 63 -3.38 -6.09 -3.05
C GLU A 63 -1.95 -6.01 -3.60
N ASN A 64 -1.40 -7.09 -4.18
CA ASN A 64 -0.08 -7.04 -4.81
C ASN A 64 -0.04 -6.04 -5.96
N VAL A 65 -1.00 -6.07 -6.89
CA VAL A 65 -1.06 -5.11 -8.01
C VAL A 65 -1.18 -3.67 -7.51
N ARG A 66 -2.04 -3.42 -6.51
CA ARG A 66 -2.16 -2.09 -5.90
C ARG A 66 -0.84 -1.60 -5.30
N VAL A 67 -0.17 -2.46 -4.53
CA VAL A 67 1.12 -2.10 -3.93
C VAL A 67 2.18 -1.90 -5.00
N ALA A 68 2.21 -2.74 -6.03
CA ALA A 68 3.16 -2.63 -7.14
C ALA A 68 3.12 -1.24 -7.78
N HIS A 69 1.92 -0.75 -8.12
CA HIS A 69 1.75 0.61 -8.67
C HIS A 69 2.09 1.70 -7.67
N ALA A 70 1.63 1.58 -6.41
CA ALA A 70 1.93 2.59 -5.39
C ALA A 70 3.44 2.73 -5.12
N MET A 71 4.21 1.66 -5.26
CA MET A 71 5.67 1.68 -5.03
C MET A 71 6.44 2.41 -6.13
N GLU A 72 5.84 2.68 -7.30
CA GLU A 72 6.48 3.46 -8.37
C GLU A 72 6.63 4.94 -7.99
N GLU A 73 5.76 5.43 -7.10
CA GLU A 73 5.76 6.80 -6.59
C GLU A 73 6.45 6.93 -5.23
N LEU A 74 6.96 5.83 -4.67
CA LEU A 74 7.52 5.75 -3.33
C LEU A 74 8.95 5.15 -3.34
N PRO A 75 9.93 5.85 -3.94
CA PRO A 75 11.29 5.34 -4.12
C PRO A 75 12.04 5.15 -2.78
N LEU A 76 11.81 5.99 -1.77
CA LEU A 76 12.52 5.82 -0.48
C LEU A 76 12.06 4.53 0.21
N THR A 77 10.78 4.21 0.11
CA THR A 77 10.17 3.00 0.66
C THR A 77 10.70 1.77 -0.08
N ALA A 78 10.84 1.86 -1.41
CA ALA A 78 11.42 0.81 -2.23
C ALA A 78 12.86 0.50 -1.81
N GLU A 79 13.70 1.54 -1.66
CA GLU A 79 15.10 1.37 -1.26
C GLU A 79 15.23 0.72 0.13
N VAL A 80 14.44 1.16 1.12
CA VAL A 80 14.49 0.54 2.47
C VAL A 80 14.00 -0.90 2.43
N MET A 81 12.96 -1.23 1.65
CA MET A 81 12.51 -2.61 1.48
C MET A 81 13.56 -3.48 0.78
N LYS A 82 14.25 -2.94 -0.23
CA LYS A 82 15.35 -3.61 -0.95
C LYS A 82 16.55 -3.92 -0.07
N SER A 83 16.78 -3.12 0.97
CA SER A 83 17.79 -3.40 1.99
C SER A 83 17.37 -4.47 3.01
N GLY A 84 16.14 -4.98 2.92
CA GLY A 84 15.58 -5.98 3.85
C GLY A 84 15.08 -5.39 5.18
N GLN A 85 15.10 -4.07 5.32
CA GLN A 85 14.80 -3.36 6.58
C GLN A 85 13.29 -3.04 6.76
N LEU A 86 12.48 -3.26 5.72
CA LEU A 86 11.04 -3.01 5.77
C LEU A 86 10.26 -4.23 5.25
N SER A 87 9.26 -4.67 6.01
CA SER A 87 8.44 -5.82 5.63
C SER A 87 7.33 -5.45 4.66
N TYR A 88 6.93 -6.40 3.80
CA TYR A 88 5.80 -6.23 2.89
C TYR A 88 4.51 -5.80 3.61
N THR A 89 4.27 -6.32 4.83
CA THR A 89 3.12 -5.92 5.65
C THR A 89 3.13 -4.43 6.00
N LYS A 90 4.30 -3.87 6.34
CA LYS A 90 4.44 -2.42 6.60
C LYS A 90 4.24 -1.63 5.31
N VAL A 91 4.85 -2.08 4.21
CA VAL A 91 4.71 -1.43 2.89
C VAL A 91 3.26 -1.40 2.41
N ARG A 92 2.54 -2.53 2.42
CA ARG A 92 1.13 -2.56 2.00
C ARG A 92 0.24 -1.66 2.86
N THR A 93 0.64 -1.42 4.10
CA THR A 93 -0.10 -0.56 5.03
C THR A 93 0.21 0.91 4.76
N MET A 94 1.48 1.28 4.61
CA MET A 94 1.91 2.65 4.29
C MET A 94 1.34 3.14 2.96
N THR A 95 1.46 2.31 1.91
CA THR A 95 1.00 2.62 0.54
C THR A 95 -0.51 2.91 0.43
N ARG A 96 -1.27 2.78 1.52
CA ARG A 96 -2.69 3.15 1.57
C ARG A 96 -2.94 4.62 1.85
N VAL A 97 -1.93 5.35 2.33
CA VAL A 97 -2.01 6.77 2.73
C VAL A 97 -0.76 7.57 2.36
N ALA A 98 0.35 6.90 2.04
CA ALA A 98 1.59 7.56 1.64
C ALA A 98 1.42 8.26 0.29
N THR A 99 1.94 9.47 0.22
CA THR A 99 2.14 10.27 -1.00
C THR A 99 3.62 10.57 -1.13
N PRO A 100 4.12 10.99 -2.31
CA PRO A 100 5.53 11.38 -2.46
C PRO A 100 6.00 12.42 -1.43
N GLU A 101 5.14 13.37 -1.05
CA GLU A 101 5.45 14.43 -0.08
C GLU A 101 5.53 13.91 1.35
N THR A 102 4.73 12.90 1.69
CA THR A 102 4.61 12.35 3.05
C THR A 102 5.46 11.10 3.27
N GLU A 103 6.02 10.54 2.19
CA GLU A 103 6.76 9.28 2.17
C GLU A 103 7.83 9.23 3.25
N GLY A 104 8.76 10.18 3.26
CA GLY A 104 9.91 10.16 4.16
C GLY A 104 9.52 10.17 5.64
N THR A 105 8.46 10.91 5.99
CA THR A 105 7.95 10.98 7.37
C THR A 105 7.27 9.68 7.77
N LEU A 106 6.39 9.13 6.92
CA LEU A 106 5.73 7.87 7.18
C LEU A 106 6.71 6.70 7.24
N LEU A 107 7.75 6.72 6.41
CA LEU A 107 8.80 5.70 6.36
C LEU A 107 9.62 5.67 7.66
N LYS A 108 10.02 6.84 8.18
CA LYS A 108 10.70 6.95 9.49
C LYS A 108 9.85 6.38 10.62
N TYR A 109 8.55 6.68 10.60
CA TYR A 109 7.62 6.11 11.58
C TYR A 109 7.48 4.60 11.44
N ALA A 110 7.35 4.10 10.21
CA ALA A 110 7.21 2.67 9.93
C ALA A 110 8.44 1.85 10.36
N GLN A 111 9.65 2.40 10.24
CA GLN A 111 10.87 1.75 10.71
C GLN A 111 10.91 1.59 12.24
N SER A 112 10.39 2.56 12.99
CA SER A 112 10.44 2.58 14.46
C SER A 112 9.25 1.92 15.17
N THR A 113 8.29 1.37 14.42
CA THR A 113 7.02 0.85 14.96
C THR A 113 6.73 -0.59 14.50
N SER A 114 5.82 -1.29 15.19
CA SER A 114 5.34 -2.59 14.73
C SER A 114 4.34 -2.44 13.59
N ALA A 115 4.19 -3.46 12.75
CA ALA A 115 3.19 -3.45 11.68
C ALA A 115 1.76 -3.22 12.22
N ALA A 116 1.42 -3.81 13.37
CA ALA A 116 0.12 -3.64 14.01
C ALA A 116 -0.14 -2.18 14.42
N ARG A 117 0.86 -1.50 15.00
CA ARG A 117 0.72 -0.09 15.41
C ARG A 117 0.65 0.85 14.20
N LEU A 118 1.39 0.55 13.13
CA LEU A 118 1.28 1.23 11.85
C LEU A 118 -0.13 1.05 11.26
N GLU A 119 -0.67 -0.16 11.26
CA GLU A 119 -2.03 -0.43 10.78
C GLU A 119 -3.08 0.35 11.57
N TRP A 120 -2.95 0.42 12.89
CA TRP A 120 -3.84 1.21 13.74
C TRP A 120 -3.79 2.70 13.38
N LEU A 121 -2.60 3.28 13.21
CA LEU A 121 -2.42 4.68 12.82
C LEU A 121 -3.05 4.96 11.45
N VAL A 122 -2.73 4.14 10.45
CA VAL A 122 -3.24 4.30 9.08
C VAL A 122 -4.76 4.19 9.02
N ARG A 123 -5.37 3.31 9.83
CA ARG A 123 -6.83 3.25 9.97
C ARG A 123 -7.41 4.55 10.52
N GLY A 124 -6.79 5.10 11.58
CA GLY A 124 -7.21 6.38 12.15
C GLY A 124 -7.09 7.55 11.17
N TRP A 125 -5.99 7.61 10.41
CA TRP A 125 -5.81 8.59 9.34
C TRP A 125 -6.91 8.51 8.27
N LYS A 126 -7.26 7.30 7.80
CA LYS A 126 -8.34 7.15 6.82
C LYS A 126 -9.69 7.62 7.32
N THR A 127 -10.00 7.41 8.60
CA THR A 127 -11.24 7.91 9.19
C THR A 127 -11.27 9.44 9.15
N LEU A 128 -10.19 10.09 9.62
CA LEU A 128 -10.10 11.56 9.63
C LEU A 128 -10.09 12.18 8.22
N SER A 129 -9.38 11.58 7.26
CA SER A 129 -9.36 12.05 5.88
C SER A 129 -10.74 11.93 5.22
N ARG A 130 -11.45 10.82 5.45
CA ARG A 130 -12.82 10.64 4.94
C ARG A 130 -13.79 11.64 5.55
N ASP A 131 -13.73 11.87 6.85
CA ASP A 131 -14.60 12.84 7.53
C ASP A 131 -14.32 14.27 7.01
N GLY A 132 -13.06 14.60 6.73
CA GLY A 132 -12.66 15.88 6.13
C GLY A 132 -13.10 16.02 4.66
N GLU A 133 -13.02 14.96 3.86
CA GLU A 133 -13.50 14.93 2.47
C GLU A 133 -15.02 15.12 2.41
N LEU A 134 -15.78 14.42 3.27
CA LEU A 134 -17.22 14.55 3.39
C LEU A 134 -17.62 15.96 3.87
N ALA A 135 -16.93 16.51 4.86
CA ALA A 135 -17.18 17.88 5.31
C ALA A 135 -16.87 18.92 4.22
N ALA A 136 -15.80 18.72 3.45
CA ALA A 136 -15.47 19.60 2.32
C ALA A 136 -16.48 19.47 1.17
N GLU A 137 -17.04 18.28 0.95
CA GLU A 137 -18.11 18.04 -0.01
C GLU A 137 -19.43 18.68 0.43
N GLU A 138 -19.78 18.60 1.71
CA GLU A 138 -20.95 19.24 2.31
C GLU A 138 -20.87 20.77 2.18
N VAL A 139 -19.72 21.39 2.47
CA VAL A 139 -19.51 22.83 2.27
C VAL A 139 -19.66 23.22 0.79
N ARG A 140 -19.13 22.40 -0.14
CA ARG A 140 -19.32 22.61 -1.58
C ARG A 140 -20.77 22.47 -1.99
N HIS A 141 -21.51 21.51 -1.44
CA HIS A 141 -22.93 21.30 -1.72
C HIS A 141 -23.78 22.48 -1.22
N GLN A 142 -23.53 22.98 -0.01
CA GLN A 142 -24.21 24.15 0.57
C GLN A 142 -23.92 25.44 -0.21
N SER A 143 -22.70 25.59 -0.76
CA SER A 143 -22.36 26.73 -1.63
C SER A 143 -23.00 26.68 -3.02
N ARG A 144 -23.64 25.56 -3.39
CA ARG A 144 -24.29 25.35 -4.70
C ARG A 144 -25.82 25.47 -4.66
N THR A 145 -26.43 25.58 -3.48
CA THR A 145 -27.87 25.84 -3.36
C THR A 145 -28.16 27.33 -3.58
N PHE A 146 -28.53 27.65 -4.82
CA PHE A 146 -29.09 28.93 -5.24
C PHE A 146 -30.43 29.17 -4.53
N SER A 147 -30.48 30.16 -3.62
CA SER A 147 -31.72 30.62 -3.01
C SER A 147 -32.50 31.46 -4.02
N VAL A 148 -33.56 30.90 -4.59
CA VAL A 148 -34.55 31.65 -5.37
C VAL A 148 -35.49 32.34 -4.38
N ALA A 149 -35.36 33.65 -4.23
CA ALA A 149 -36.45 34.47 -3.72
C ALA A 149 -37.46 34.62 -4.87
N ILE A 150 -38.65 34.03 -4.69
CA ILE A 150 -39.79 34.29 -5.59
C ILE A 150 -40.42 35.58 -5.08
N ASP A 151 -40.19 36.70 -5.79
CA ASP A 151 -40.97 37.92 -5.57
C ASP A 151 -42.41 37.64 -6.02
N ALA A 152 -43.34 37.85 -5.10
CA ALA A 152 -44.78 37.74 -5.32
C ALA A 152 -45.33 39.15 -5.63
N ASP A 153 -45.91 39.30 -6.82
CA ASP A 153 -46.84 40.39 -7.17
C ASP A 153 -48.29 39.99 -6.87
#